data_AF-A0AAX4FWW3-F1
#
_entry.id   AF-A0AAX4FWW3-F1
#
_cell.length_a   1.000
_cell.length_b   1.000
_cell.length_c   1.000
_cell.angle_alpha   90.00
_cell.angle_beta   90.00
_cell.angle_gamma   90.00
#
_symmetry.space_group_name_H-M   'P 1'
#
loop_
_entity.id
_entity.type
_entity.pdbx_description
1 polymer ?
#
loop_
_entity_poly.entity_id
_entity_poly.type
_entity_poly.pdbx_seq_one_letter_code
_entity_poly.pdbx_strand_id
1 'polypeptide(L)'
;MKRTYAVKIGVGVFLAAAGIILPFLVDGMESLSSVLVAIGLVTVAVTGVQHWRYSDGLEKDERTQKLGAYAISYSWLLTIVFLAILFWVDYLGLLVLSVQAVLVSAILLMGFSARLFQWYLFRQGDVA
;
A
#
# COMPACT_ATOMS: atom_id res chain seq x y z
N MET A 1 14.90 9.08 -17.16
CA MET A 1 13.74 8.59 -16.38
C MET A 1 12.62 8.17 -17.34
N LYS A 2 12.08 6.94 -17.22
CA LYS A 2 10.98 6.49 -18.09
C LYS A 2 9.74 7.38 -17.90
N ARG A 3 8.96 7.61 -18.96
CA ARG A 3 7.76 8.49 -18.96
C ARG A 3 6.78 8.13 -17.84
N THR A 4 6.66 6.86 -17.49
CA THR A 4 5.80 6.36 -16.41
C THR A 4 6.18 6.92 -15.03
N TYR A 5 7.48 6.98 -14.70
CA TYR A 5 7.94 7.56 -13.44
C TYR A 5 7.73 9.08 -13.42
N ALA A 6 7.94 9.75 -14.57
CA ALA A 6 7.69 11.19 -14.70
C ALA A 6 6.24 11.56 -14.44
N VAL A 7 5.30 10.81 -15.01
CA VAL A 7 3.87 11.01 -14.77
C VAL A 7 3.52 10.79 -13.29
N LYS A 8 4.00 9.70 -12.67
CA LYS A 8 3.75 9.41 -11.25
C LYS A 8 4.30 10.50 -10.32
N ILE A 9 5.51 10.99 -10.58
CA ILE A 9 6.08 12.11 -9.81
C ILE A 9 5.26 13.38 -10.04
N GLY A 10 4.87 13.68 -11.29
CA GLY A 10 4.03 14.83 -11.60
C GLY A 10 2.69 14.80 -10.85
N VAL A 11 2.02 13.64 -10.81
CA VAL A 11 0.79 13.45 -10.04
C VAL A 11 1.03 13.64 -8.54
N GLY A 12 2.11 13.07 -7.99
CA GLY A 12 2.45 13.23 -6.58
C GLY A 12 2.72 14.69 -6.19
N VAL A 13 3.48 15.42 -7.02
CA VAL A 13 3.75 16.84 -6.82
C VAL A 13 2.47 17.66 -6.92
N PHE A 14 1.61 17.37 -7.90
CA PHE A 14 0.32 18.04 -8.04
C PHE A 14 -0.58 17.83 -6.82
N LEU A 15 -0.69 16.60 -6.32
CA LEU A 15 -1.48 16.30 -5.11
C LEU A 15 -0.93 17.00 -3.87
N ALA A 16 0.40 17.02 -3.70
CA ALA A 16 1.03 17.72 -2.59
C ALA A 16 0.78 19.24 -2.67
N ALA A 17 0.94 19.84 -3.85
CA ALA A 17 0.68 21.25 -4.09
C ALA A 17 -0.80 21.60 -3.86
N ALA A 18 -1.73 20.78 -4.36
CA ALA A 18 -3.16 20.94 -4.13
C ALA A 18 -3.50 20.88 -2.63
N GLY A 19 -2.91 19.92 -1.90
CA GLY A 19 -3.05 19.82 -0.45
C GLY A 19 -2.54 21.06 0.28
N ILE A 20 -1.39 21.62 -0.12
CA ILE A 20 -0.85 22.86 0.47
C ILE A 20 -1.75 24.07 0.19
N ILE A 21 -2.32 24.19 -1.00
CA ILE A 21 -3.11 25.36 -1.42
C ILE A 21 -4.54 25.31 -0.85
N LEU A 22 -5.13 24.12 -0.70
CA LEU A 22 -6.54 23.94 -0.35
C LEU A 22 -7.02 24.71 0.90
N PRO A 23 -6.28 24.75 2.03
CA PRO A 23 -6.69 25.51 3.22
C PRO A 23 -6.82 27.01 3.00
N PHE A 24 -6.14 27.56 1.99
CA PHE A 24 -6.21 28.98 1.66
C PHE A 24 -7.40 29.33 0.77
N LEU A 25 -8.08 28.32 0.21
CA LEU A 25 -9.21 28.50 -0.70
C LEU A 25 -10.54 28.20 0.00
N VAL A 26 -10.55 27.22 0.92
CA VAL A 26 -11.77 26.73 1.55
C VAL A 26 -11.51 26.43 3.03
N ASP A 27 -12.18 27.16 3.91
CA ASP A 27 -12.14 26.93 5.36
C ASP A 27 -12.75 25.56 5.72
N GLY A 28 -12.18 24.90 6.73
CA GLY A 28 -12.65 23.59 7.22
C GLY A 28 -12.16 22.37 6.43
N MET A 29 -11.29 22.56 5.42
CA MET A 29 -10.73 21.48 4.61
C MET A 29 -9.36 20.97 5.08
N GLU A 30 -8.96 21.28 6.31
CA GLU A 30 -7.65 20.97 6.90
C GLU A 30 -7.33 19.47 6.90
N SER A 31 -8.33 18.64 7.23
CA SER A 31 -8.17 17.18 7.23
C SER A 31 -7.96 16.65 5.81
N LEU A 32 -8.65 17.19 4.80
CA LEU A 32 -8.47 16.76 3.41
C LEU A 32 -7.13 17.24 2.86
N SER A 33 -6.75 18.47 3.19
CA SER A 33 -5.45 19.06 2.86
C SER A 33 -4.30 18.20 3.37
N SER A 34 -4.29 17.82 4.65
CA SER A 34 -3.24 16.99 5.22
C SER A 34 -3.13 15.61 4.55
N VAL A 35 -4.26 14.99 4.21
CA VAL A 35 -4.30 13.72 3.46
C VAL A 35 -3.72 13.87 2.06
N LEU A 36 -4.07 14.94 1.33
CA LEU A 36 -3.55 15.21 -0.01
C LEU A 36 -2.03 15.43 0.00
N VAL A 37 -1.52 16.18 0.97
CA VAL A 37 -0.07 16.38 1.16
C VAL A 37 0.62 15.05 1.44
N ALA A 38 0.08 14.25 2.37
CA ALA A 38 0.66 12.95 2.71
C ALA A 38 0.71 12.00 1.51
N ILE A 39 -0.39 11.85 0.77
CA ILE A 39 -0.46 11.00 -0.42
C ILE A 39 0.51 11.50 -1.51
N GLY A 40 0.57 12.81 -1.73
CA GLY A 40 1.47 13.43 -2.71
C GLY A 40 2.94 13.14 -2.41
N LEU A 41 3.36 13.40 -1.17
CA LEU A 41 4.73 13.14 -0.71
C LEU A 41 5.10 11.66 -0.76
N VAL A 42 4.21 10.77 -0.30
CA VAL A 42 4.44 9.32 -0.36
C VAL A 42 4.60 8.87 -1.81
N THR A 43 3.77 9.38 -2.72
CA THR A 43 3.85 9.04 -4.15
C THR A 43 5.19 9.46 -4.75
N VAL A 44 5.65 10.68 -4.46
CA VAL A 44 6.97 11.17 -4.93
C VAL A 44 8.10 10.33 -4.34
N ALA A 45 8.10 10.09 -3.04
CA ALA A 45 9.14 9.32 -2.36
C ALA A 45 9.22 7.88 -2.88
N VAL A 46 8.10 7.18 -2.95
CA VAL A 46 8.03 5.79 -3.44
C VAL A 46 8.46 5.71 -4.90
N THR A 47 8.00 6.63 -5.74
CA THR A 47 8.36 6.65 -7.16
C THR A 47 9.85 6.97 -7.35
N GLY A 48 10.42 7.87 -6.54
CA GLY A 48 11.85 8.16 -6.53
C GLY A 48 12.69 6.93 -6.17
N VAL A 49 12.31 6.22 -5.09
CA VAL A 49 12.97 4.97 -4.70
C VAL A 49 12.85 3.89 -5.78
N GLN A 50 11.69 3.77 -6.42
CA GLN A 50 11.50 2.85 -7.55
C GLN A 50 12.40 3.21 -8.72
N HIS A 51 12.46 4.50 -9.10
CA HIS A 51 13.30 4.93 -10.20
C HIS A 51 14.78 4.63 -9.93
N TRP A 52 15.25 4.89 -8.71
CA TRP A 52 16.63 4.60 -8.32
C TRP A 52 16.94 3.10 -8.35
N ARG A 53 16.02 2.26 -7.86
CA ARG A 53 16.23 0.81 -7.77
C ARG A 53 16.11 0.06 -9.10
N TYR A 54 15.28 0.56 -10.03
CA TYR A 54 14.95 -0.13 -11.29
C TYR A 54 15.44 0.64 -12.53
N SER A 55 16.38 1.57 -12.37
CA SER A 55 17.00 2.33 -13.47
C SER A 55 17.62 1.42 -14.52
N ASP A 56 18.27 0.33 -14.09
CA ASP A 56 19.21 -0.42 -14.95
C ASP A 56 18.77 -1.87 -15.26
N GLY A 57 17.57 -2.29 -14.84
CA GLY A 57 17.08 -3.67 -14.98
C GLY A 57 15.87 -3.84 -15.90
N LEU A 58 15.71 -5.03 -16.48
CA LEU A 58 14.47 -5.46 -17.16
C LEU A 58 13.29 -5.34 -16.18
N GLU A 59 12.29 -4.55 -16.55
CA GLU A 59 11.25 -4.04 -15.66
C GLU A 59 10.24 -5.12 -15.21
N LYS A 60 10.23 -6.27 -15.88
CA LYS A 60 9.37 -7.42 -15.58
C LYS A 60 10.08 -8.72 -15.95
N ASP A 61 10.68 -9.36 -14.97
CA ASP A 61 11.04 -10.76 -15.04
C ASP A 61 9.80 -11.61 -14.72
N GLU A 62 9.52 -12.65 -15.50
CA GLU A 62 8.42 -13.59 -15.24
C GLU A 62 8.46 -14.14 -13.82
N ARG A 63 9.67 -14.35 -13.28
CA ARG A 63 9.87 -14.76 -11.88
C ARG A 63 9.28 -13.73 -10.90
N THR A 64 9.53 -12.45 -11.13
CA THR A 64 9.02 -11.37 -10.26
C THR A 64 7.50 -11.33 -10.28
N GLN A 65 6.89 -11.60 -11.43
CA GLN A 65 5.44 -11.65 -11.57
C GLN A 65 4.84 -12.84 -10.81
N LYS A 66 5.43 -14.03 -10.95
CA LYS A 66 4.98 -15.24 -10.22
C LYS A 66 5.11 -15.06 -8.71
N LEU A 67 6.26 -14.59 -8.23
CA LEU A 67 6.48 -14.33 -6.79
C LEU A 67 5.53 -13.26 -6.24
N GLY A 68 5.23 -12.23 -7.04
CA GLY A 68 4.25 -11.21 -6.70
C GLY A 68 2.85 -11.79 -6.51
N ALA A 69 2.42 -12.69 -7.41
CA ALA A 69 1.13 -13.37 -7.31
C ALA A 69 1.07 -14.28 -6.07
N TYR A 70 2.10 -15.09 -5.80
CA TYR A 70 2.15 -15.92 -4.60
C TYR A 70 2.07 -15.09 -3.31
N ALA A 71 2.80 -13.98 -3.23
CA ALA A 71 2.77 -13.10 -2.07
C ALA A 71 1.37 -12.51 -1.81
N ILE A 72 0.65 -12.13 -2.88
CA ILE A 72 -0.74 -11.66 -2.78
C ILE A 72 -1.66 -12.78 -2.31
N SER A 73 -1.51 -14.00 -2.85
CA SER A 73 -2.30 -15.16 -2.43
C SER A 73 -2.10 -15.50 -0.95
N TYR A 74 -0.85 -15.48 -0.45
CA TYR A 74 -0.57 -15.70 0.98
C TYR A 74 -1.16 -14.58 1.86
N SER A 75 -1.10 -13.33 1.41
CA SER A 75 -1.72 -12.20 2.10
C SER A 75 -3.24 -12.35 2.20
N TRP A 76 -3.87 -12.79 1.12
CA TRP A 76 -5.31 -13.03 1.09
C TRP A 76 -5.71 -14.16 2.03
N LEU A 77 -4.99 -15.28 2.03
CA LEU A 77 -5.22 -16.39 2.95
C LEU A 77 -5.05 -15.96 4.41
N LEU A 78 -3.99 -15.20 4.72
CA LEU A 78 -3.77 -14.65 6.06
C LEU A 78 -4.93 -13.76 6.50
N THR A 79 -5.44 -12.93 5.59
CA THR A 79 -6.56 -12.02 5.86
C THR A 79 -7.85 -12.80 6.14
N ILE A 80 -8.11 -13.89 5.42
CA ILE A 80 -9.26 -14.76 5.69
C ILE A 80 -9.15 -15.39 7.09
N VAL A 81 -7.98 -15.94 7.42
CA VAL A 81 -7.74 -16.53 8.75
C VAL A 81 -7.95 -15.48 9.84
N PHE A 82 -7.43 -14.27 9.65
CA PHE A 82 -7.61 -13.16 10.57
C PHE A 82 -9.10 -12.79 10.75
N LEU A 83 -9.86 -12.64 9.65
CA LEU A 83 -11.28 -12.33 9.71
C LEU A 83 -12.08 -13.45 10.39
N ALA A 84 -11.73 -14.72 10.16
CA ALA A 84 -12.35 -15.85 10.84
C ALA A 84 -12.10 -15.81 12.36
N ILE A 85 -10.90 -15.42 12.78
CA ILE A 85 -10.59 -15.23 14.21
C ILE A 85 -11.42 -14.07 14.79
N LEU A 86 -11.47 -12.92 14.10
CA LEU A 86 -12.28 -11.78 14.56
C LEU A 86 -13.76 -12.12 14.68
N PHE A 87 -14.28 -12.91 13.72
CA PHE A 87 -15.65 -13.40 13.77
C PHE A 87 -15.92 -14.21 15.04
N TRP A 88 -15.04 -15.16 15.39
CA TRP A 88 -15.20 -15.95 16.61
C TRP A 88 -15.06 -15.12 17.88
N VAL A 89 -14.13 -14.15 17.90
CA VAL A 89 -13.94 -13.24 19.04
C VAL A 89 -15.22 -12.43 19.31
N ASP A 90 -15.83 -11.89 18.25
CA ASP A 90 -17.08 -11.13 18.35
C ASP A 90 -18.26 -12.05 18.73
N TYR A 91 -18.38 -13.20 18.06
CA TYR A 91 -19.46 -14.17 18.31
C TYR A 91 -19.47 -14.71 19.75
N LEU A 92 -18.30 -14.96 20.34
CA LEU A 92 -18.17 -15.41 21.73
C LEU A 92 -18.32 -14.27 22.73
N GLY A 93 -18.50 -13.02 22.28
CA GLY A 93 -18.62 -11.84 23.13
C GLY A 93 -17.34 -11.47 23.88
N LEU A 94 -16.17 -11.91 23.39
CA LEU A 94 -14.88 -11.65 24.04
C LEU A 94 -14.45 -10.18 23.89
N LEU A 95 -14.81 -9.56 22.77
CA LEU A 95 -14.48 -8.16 22.47
C LEU A 95 -15.51 -7.58 21.50
N VAL A 96 -16.02 -6.38 21.79
CA VAL A 96 -16.96 -5.67 20.91
C VAL A 96 -16.19 -4.98 19.79
N LEU A 97 -16.35 -5.47 18.55
CA LEU A 97 -15.65 -4.94 17.39
C LEU A 97 -16.53 -3.97 16.59
N SER A 98 -16.05 -2.73 16.38
CA SER A 98 -16.70 -1.82 15.43
C SER A 98 -16.38 -2.21 13.99
N VAL A 99 -17.33 -2.00 13.08
CA VAL A 99 -17.13 -2.25 11.64
C VAL A 99 -15.91 -1.49 11.12
N GLN A 100 -15.73 -0.24 11.55
CA GLN A 100 -14.59 0.59 11.16
C GLN A 100 -13.25 -0.03 11.61
N ALA A 101 -13.17 -0.56 12.83
CA ALA A 101 -11.96 -1.20 13.33
C ALA A 101 -11.62 -2.49 12.56
N VAL A 102 -12.62 -3.30 12.23
CA VAL A 102 -12.44 -4.52 11.41
C VAL A 102 -11.95 -4.16 10.00
N LEU A 103 -12.57 -3.17 9.36
CA LEU A 103 -12.18 -2.74 8.01
C LEU A 103 -10.76 -2.19 7.98
N VAL A 104 -10.42 -1.27 8.89
CA VAL A 104 -9.08 -0.68 8.93
C VAL A 104 -8.02 -1.74 9.22
N SER A 105 -8.24 -2.61 10.21
CA SER A 105 -7.28 -3.66 10.54
C SER A 105 -7.10 -4.67 9.40
N ALA A 106 -8.18 -5.07 8.71
CA ALA A 106 -8.08 -5.96 7.55
C ALA A 106 -7.34 -5.33 6.37
N ILE A 107 -7.62 -4.07 6.04
CA ILE A 107 -6.92 -3.33 4.96
C ILE A 107 -5.43 -3.23 5.27
N LEU A 108 -5.08 -2.85 6.51
CA LEU A 108 -3.70 -2.74 6.93
C LEU A 108 -3.00 -4.10 6.91
N LEU A 109 -3.61 -5.13 7.51
CA LEU A 109 -3.04 -6.49 7.53
C LEU A 109 -2.78 -7.00 6.11
N MET A 110 -3.74 -6.84 5.20
CA MET A 110 -3.60 -7.27 3.81
C MET A 110 -2.47 -6.52 3.10
N GLY A 111 -2.44 -5.20 3.19
CA GLY A 111 -1.38 -4.39 2.56
C GLY A 111 0.02 -4.70 3.10
N PHE A 112 0.18 -4.74 4.43
CA PHE A 112 1.47 -5.02 5.06
C PHE A 112 1.94 -6.46 4.83
N SER A 113 1.05 -7.44 4.97
CA SER A 113 1.40 -8.85 4.76
C SER A 113 1.79 -9.13 3.31
N ALA A 114 1.08 -8.57 2.32
CA ALA A 114 1.46 -8.70 0.92
C ALA A 114 2.89 -8.20 0.69
N ARG A 115 3.25 -7.07 1.30
CA ARG A 115 4.59 -6.50 1.16
C ARG A 115 5.65 -7.31 1.88
N LEU A 116 5.33 -7.86 3.05
CA LEU A 116 6.18 -8.74 3.82
C LEU A 116 6.45 -10.06 3.08
N PHE A 117 5.41 -10.70 2.55
CA PHE A 117 5.52 -11.92 1.76
C PHE A 117 6.30 -11.70 0.46
N GLN A 118 6.06 -10.59 -0.24
CA GLN A 118 6.86 -10.22 -1.41
C GLN A 118 8.34 -10.15 -1.03
N TRP A 119 8.67 -9.39 0.00
CA TRP A 119 10.05 -9.24 0.45
C TRP A 119 10.69 -10.56 0.90
N TYR A 120 9.93 -11.41 1.61
CA TYR A 120 10.41 -12.72 2.07
C TYR A 120 10.65 -13.67 0.90
N LEU A 121 9.70 -13.80 -0.02
CA LEU A 121 9.80 -14.68 -1.19
C LEU A 121 10.87 -14.19 -2.18
N PHE A 122 11.08 -12.87 -2.31
CA PHE A 122 12.18 -12.34 -3.13
C PHE A 122 13.58 -12.66 -2.59
N ARG A 123 13.70 -12.98 -1.30
CA ARG A 123 14.98 -13.41 -0.69
C ARG A 123 15.25 -14.88 -0.90
N GLN A 124 14.23 -15.68 -1.17
CA GLN A 124 14.41 -17.07 -1.54
C GLN A 124 14.89 -17.09 -3.01
N GLY A 125 16.00 -17.80 -3.27
CA GLY A 125 16.41 -18.15 -4.64
C GLY A 125 15.30 -18.93 -5.35
N ASP A 126 15.49 -19.28 -6.63
CA ASP A 126 14.48 -20.07 -7.36
C ASP A 126 14.03 -21.27 -6.49
N VAL A 127 12.79 -21.18 -6.02
CA VAL A 127 12.10 -22.30 -5.39
C VAL A 127 11.76 -23.23 -6.55
N ALA A 128 12.62 -24.23 -6.70
CA ALA A 128 12.47 -25.34 -7.64
C ALA A 128 11.19 -26.12 -7.40
#